data_AF-A0A537XE97-F1
#
_entry.id   AF-A0A537XE97-F1
#
_cell.length_a   1.000
_cell.length_b   1.000
_cell.length_c   1.000
_cell.angle_alpha   90.00
_cell.angle_beta   90.00
_cell.angle_gamma   90.00
#
_symmetry.space_group_name_H-M   'P 1'
#
loop_
_entity.id
_entity.type
_entity.pdbx_description
1 polymer ?
#
loop_
_entity_poly.entity_id
_entity_poly.type
_entity_poly.pdbx_seq_one_letter_code
_entity_poly.pdbx_strand_id
1 'polypeptide(L)'
;MTFGVCWLLGVLLVVGWIWGAVLRYALHMIACGHVAVLTELITQGHVGNGNEGQFTYGRRIVMARFGEVAALFGLSALIRGVLRAFHNTLDTLDQWLPTPGVSTIVGLVNAVLAAATRYLDKVVLSYDLARGGDDPWRNVRDGLVYYCQNARPILETSIWMLILERALSILLWMLLLVPAGLTTMVLPEAIRENGALVTIVVAALLASTLRAAFIKPLFLICMMIRFHALVHDQPINASWVGYLDGLSDKFRQIRR
;
A
#
# COMPACT_ATOMS: atom_id res chain seq x y z
N MET A 1 -12.29 33.59 26.00
CA MET A 1 -11.18 33.04 25.16
C MET A 1 -11.35 31.57 24.84
N THR A 2 -11.89 30.74 25.75
CA THR A 2 -12.05 29.28 25.56
C THR A 2 -13.01 28.89 24.42
N PHE A 3 -14.16 29.57 24.28
CA PHE A 3 -15.15 29.26 23.24
C PHE A 3 -14.60 29.42 21.81
N GLY A 4 -13.85 30.50 21.54
CA GLY A 4 -13.25 30.74 20.22
C GLY A 4 -12.18 29.72 19.84
N VAL A 5 -11.39 29.25 20.82
CA VAL A 5 -10.38 28.21 20.59
C VAL A 5 -11.05 26.85 20.34
N CYS A 6 -12.08 26.48 21.10
CA CYS A 6 -12.83 25.24 20.87
C CYS A 6 -13.50 25.24 19.49
N TRP A 7 -14.09 26.36 19.07
CA TRP A 7 -14.69 26.50 17.74
C TRP A 7 -13.64 26.35 16.63
N LEU A 8 -12.50 27.05 16.74
CA LEU A 8 -11.44 27.01 15.75
C LEU A 8 -10.81 25.61 15.63
N LEU A 9 -10.60 24.92 16.76
CA LEU A 9 -10.15 23.53 16.76
C LEU A 9 -11.17 22.59 16.12
N GLY A 10 -12.47 22.78 16.39
CA GLY A 10 -13.53 22.02 15.75
C GLY A 10 -13.55 22.18 14.23
N VAL A 11 -13.44 23.42 13.75
CA VAL A 11 -13.36 23.72 12.31
C VAL A 11 -12.10 23.11 11.69
N LEU A 12 -10.92 23.25 12.32
CA LEU A 12 -9.68 22.65 11.83
C LEU A 12 -9.76 21.12 11.73
N LEU A 13 -10.39 20.46 12.71
CA LEU A 13 -10.59 19.02 12.68
C LEU A 13 -11.50 18.59 11.52
N VAL A 14 -12.62 19.29 11.31
CA VAL A 14 -13.55 18.99 10.22
C VAL A 14 -12.91 19.25 8.86
N VAL A 15 -12.28 20.41 8.67
CA VAL A 15 -11.57 20.76 7.43
C VAL A 15 -10.44 19.78 7.16
N GLY A 16 -9.63 19.45 8.18
CA GLY A 16 -8.55 18.47 8.07
C GLY A 16 -9.06 17.07 7.71
N TRP A 17 -10.19 16.66 8.28
CA TRP A 17 -10.83 15.38 7.95
C TRP A 17 -11.33 15.33 6.50
N ILE A 18 -12.03 16.38 6.05
CA ILE A 18 -12.53 16.52 4.67
C ILE A 18 -11.35 16.53 3.69
N TRP A 19 -10.35 17.37 3.95
CA TRP A 19 -9.15 17.44 3.11
C TRP A 19 -8.42 16.11 3.05
N GLY A 20 -8.28 15.41 4.18
CA GLY A 20 -7.72 14.07 4.24
C GLY A 20 -8.52 13.05 3.43
N ALA A 21 -9.85 13.16 3.39
CA ALA A 21 -10.70 12.29 2.57
C ALA A 21 -10.49 12.53 1.07
N VAL A 22 -10.49 13.79 0.63
CA VAL A 22 -10.20 14.18 -0.75
C VAL A 22 -8.81 13.68 -1.17
N LEU A 23 -7.81 13.87 -0.31
CA LEU A 23 -6.44 13.45 -0.60
C LEU A 23 -6.32 11.93 -0.69
N ARG A 24 -6.99 11.17 0.18
CA ARG A 24 -7.03 9.69 0.08
C ARG A 24 -7.63 9.23 -1.24
N TYR A 25 -8.69 9.90 -1.70
CA TYR A 25 -9.36 9.55 -2.95
C TYR A 25 -8.48 9.86 -4.17
N ALA A 26 -7.86 11.04 -4.20
CA ALA A 26 -6.95 11.45 -5.26
C ALA A 26 -5.69 10.57 -5.31
N LEU A 27 -5.05 10.32 -4.15
CA LEU A 27 -3.87 9.46 -4.07
C LEU A 27 -4.19 8.01 -4.45
N HIS A 28 -5.40 7.53 -4.14
CA HIS A 28 -5.83 6.20 -4.57
C HIS A 28 -5.91 6.11 -6.10
N MET A 29 -6.54 7.08 -6.76
CA MET A 29 -6.60 7.14 -8.21
C MET A 29 -5.20 7.21 -8.85
N ILE A 30 -4.31 8.04 -8.30
CA ILE A 30 -2.92 8.14 -8.75
C ILE A 30 -2.21 6.79 -8.61
N ALA A 31 -2.39 6.10 -7.49
CA ALA A 31 -1.78 4.80 -7.27
C ALA A 31 -2.31 3.75 -8.26
N CYS A 32 -3.62 3.71 -8.50
CA CYS A 32 -4.21 2.78 -9.47
C CYS A 32 -3.77 3.07 -10.92
N GLY A 33 -3.65 4.35 -11.29
CA GLY A 33 -3.12 4.72 -12.60
C GLY A 33 -1.68 4.25 -12.80
N HIS A 34 -0.81 4.45 -11.80
CA HIS A 34 0.56 3.92 -11.86
C HIS A 34 0.60 2.39 -11.88
N VAL A 35 -0.30 1.72 -11.14
CA VAL A 35 -0.44 0.25 -11.19
C VAL A 35 -0.74 -0.20 -12.61
N ALA A 36 -1.65 0.45 -13.32
CA ALA A 36 -1.95 0.10 -14.71
C ALA A 36 -0.74 0.22 -15.64
N VAL A 37 0.01 1.33 -15.54
CA VAL A 37 1.25 1.52 -16.32
C VAL A 37 2.28 0.44 -16.00
N LEU A 38 2.45 0.13 -14.72
CA LEU A 38 3.39 -0.87 -14.26
C LEU A 38 2.97 -2.29 -14.62
N THR A 39 1.67 -2.59 -14.62
CA THR A 39 1.13 -3.87 -15.11
C THR A 39 1.51 -4.07 -16.56
N GLU A 40 1.28 -3.08 -17.41
CA GLU A 40 1.62 -3.17 -18.83
C GLU A 40 3.12 -3.40 -19.03
N LEU A 41 3.97 -2.66 -18.29
CA LEU A 41 5.41 -2.87 -18.31
C LEU A 41 5.82 -4.28 -17.88
N ILE A 42 5.18 -4.84 -16.84
CA ILE A 42 5.46 -6.21 -16.36
C ILE A 42 5.01 -7.26 -17.37
N THR A 43 3.86 -7.06 -18.02
CA THR A 43 3.26 -8.09 -18.89
C THR A 43 3.71 -8.01 -20.36
N GLN A 44 3.98 -6.80 -20.86
CA GLN A 44 4.28 -6.53 -22.27
C GLN A 44 5.72 -6.03 -22.48
N GLY A 45 6.43 -5.63 -21.42
CA GLY A 45 7.79 -5.12 -21.51
C GLY A 45 7.92 -3.67 -21.98
N HIS A 46 6.81 -3.02 -22.35
CA HIS A 46 6.78 -1.61 -22.75
C HIS A 46 5.49 -0.93 -22.26
N VAL A 47 5.46 0.41 -22.30
CA VAL A 47 4.26 1.21 -22.02
C VAL A 47 3.79 1.85 -23.33
N GLY A 48 2.55 1.59 -23.74
CA GLY A 48 1.91 2.13 -24.93
C GLY A 48 1.44 3.59 -24.80
N ASN A 49 2.06 4.39 -23.93
CA ASN A 49 1.59 5.74 -23.62
C ASN A 49 1.81 6.74 -24.75
N GLY A 50 2.66 6.43 -25.74
CA GLY A 50 2.96 7.34 -26.84
C GLY A 50 3.40 8.71 -26.32
N ASN A 51 2.63 9.76 -26.66
CA ASN A 51 2.87 11.13 -26.19
C ASN A 51 2.09 11.49 -24.91
N GLU A 52 1.23 10.60 -24.41
CA GLU A 52 0.48 10.82 -23.17
C GLU A 52 1.40 10.70 -21.95
N GLY A 53 1.20 11.55 -20.95
CA GLY A 53 1.83 11.37 -19.64
C GLY A 53 1.37 10.07 -18.99
N GLN A 54 2.27 9.36 -18.30
CA GLN A 54 2.00 8.05 -17.70
C GLN A 54 0.76 8.02 -16.79
N PHE A 55 0.53 9.08 -16.01
CA PHE A 55 -0.66 9.17 -15.17
C PHE A 55 -1.95 9.28 -15.98
N THR A 56 -1.99 10.11 -17.03
CA THR A 56 -3.16 10.27 -17.89
C THR A 56 -3.50 8.95 -18.58
N TYR A 57 -2.47 8.29 -19.11
CA TYR A 57 -2.55 6.98 -19.73
C TYR A 57 -3.10 5.91 -18.77
N GLY A 58 -2.46 5.77 -17.60
CA GLY A 58 -2.87 4.80 -16.59
C GLY A 58 -4.27 5.07 -16.04
N ARG A 59 -4.62 6.34 -15.81
CA ARG A 59 -5.98 6.73 -15.40
C ARG A 59 -7.00 6.34 -16.46
N ARG A 60 -6.70 6.54 -17.76
CA ARG A 60 -7.59 6.17 -18.86
C ARG A 60 -7.84 4.66 -18.89
N ILE A 61 -6.79 3.84 -18.72
CA ILE A 61 -6.92 2.37 -18.65
C ILE A 61 -7.85 1.97 -17.49
N VAL A 62 -7.61 2.49 -16.29
CA VAL A 62 -8.41 2.13 -15.12
C VAL A 62 -9.86 2.61 -15.25
N MET A 63 -10.08 3.80 -15.79
CA MET A 63 -11.43 4.30 -16.07
C MET A 63 -12.15 3.49 -17.14
N ALA A 64 -11.46 3.08 -18.20
CA ALA A 64 -12.05 2.22 -19.23
C ALA A 64 -12.45 0.85 -18.67
N ARG A 65 -11.71 0.34 -17.68
CA ARG A 65 -11.98 -0.97 -17.08
C ARG A 65 -13.10 -0.96 -16.02
N PHE A 66 -13.18 0.09 -15.19
CA PHE A 66 -14.13 0.14 -14.05
C PHE A 66 -15.25 1.15 -14.20
N GLY A 67 -15.22 2.00 -15.23
CA GLY A 67 -16.19 3.06 -15.52
C GLY A 67 -16.07 4.26 -14.58
N GLU A 68 -16.08 4.02 -13.27
CA GLU A 68 -16.11 5.05 -12.25
C GLU A 68 -15.02 4.88 -11.20
N VAL A 69 -14.52 6.01 -10.69
CA VAL A 69 -13.57 6.05 -9.57
C VAL A 69 -14.17 5.39 -8.31
N ALA A 70 -15.47 5.56 -8.09
CA ALA A 70 -16.17 5.00 -6.92
C ALA A 70 -16.17 3.46 -6.95
N ALA A 71 -16.39 2.86 -8.12
CA ALA A 71 -16.33 1.41 -8.31
C ALA A 71 -14.93 0.86 -8.00
N LEU A 72 -13.88 1.50 -8.52
CA LEU A 72 -12.49 1.14 -8.26
C LEU A 72 -12.14 1.23 -6.75
N PHE A 73 -12.56 2.30 -6.08
CA PHE A 73 -12.32 2.47 -4.65
C PHE A 73 -13.06 1.42 -3.82
N GLY A 74 -14.33 1.16 -4.18
CA GLY A 74 -15.17 0.13 -3.57
C GLY A 74 -14.55 -1.25 -3.70
N LEU A 75 -14.13 -1.63 -4.90
CA LEU A 75 -13.42 -2.87 -5.19
C LEU A 75 -12.16 -3.01 -4.34
N SER A 76 -11.32 -1.99 -4.31
CA SER A 76 -10.10 -2.00 -3.50
C SER A 76 -10.41 -2.15 -2.01
N ALA A 77 -11.52 -1.56 -1.52
CA ALA A 77 -11.97 -1.73 -0.14
C ALA A 77 -12.49 -3.14 0.15
N LEU A 78 -13.17 -3.78 -0.81
CA LEU A 78 -13.58 -5.17 -0.71
C LEU A 78 -12.37 -6.09 -0.65
N ILE A 79 -11.40 -5.94 -1.57
CA ILE A 79 -10.15 -6.71 -1.60
C ILE A 79 -9.43 -6.61 -0.25
N ARG A 80 -9.18 -5.38 0.25
CA ARG A 80 -8.55 -5.17 1.56
C ARG A 80 -9.33 -5.85 2.69
N GLY A 81 -10.65 -5.85 2.62
CA GLY A 81 -11.48 -6.50 3.64
C GLY A 81 -11.42 -8.02 3.59
N VAL A 82 -11.39 -8.63 2.40
CA VAL A 82 -11.17 -10.08 2.24
C VAL A 82 -9.81 -10.48 2.79
N LEU A 83 -8.76 -9.74 2.44
CA LEU A 83 -7.40 -10.01 2.88
C LEU A 83 -7.22 -9.85 4.38
N ARG A 84 -7.86 -8.85 4.99
CA ARG A 84 -7.88 -8.71 6.46
C ARG A 84 -8.58 -9.90 7.13
N ALA A 85 -9.74 -10.31 6.61
CA ALA A 85 -10.43 -11.49 7.14
C ALA A 85 -9.53 -12.74 7.07
N PHE A 86 -8.83 -12.92 5.96
CA PHE A 86 -7.85 -14.00 5.79
C PHE A 86 -6.65 -13.87 6.74
N HIS A 87 -6.01 -12.72 6.84
CA HIS A 87 -4.87 -12.51 7.73
C HIS A 87 -5.23 -12.69 9.20
N ASN A 88 -6.40 -12.21 9.62
CA ASN A 88 -6.87 -12.42 10.99
C ASN A 88 -7.01 -13.90 11.35
N THR A 89 -7.27 -14.79 10.38
CA THR A 89 -7.27 -16.24 10.67
C THR A 89 -5.87 -16.81 10.91
N LEU A 90 -4.86 -16.23 10.26
CA LEU A 90 -3.46 -16.60 10.50
C LEU A 90 -2.99 -16.11 11.88
N ASP A 91 -3.54 -14.99 12.35
CA ASP A 91 -3.25 -14.44 13.68
C ASP A 91 -3.85 -15.27 14.84
N THR A 92 -4.90 -16.05 14.61
CA THR A 92 -5.55 -16.87 15.66
C THR A 92 -4.67 -17.94 16.30
N LEU A 93 -3.45 -18.16 15.82
CA LEU A 93 -2.41 -18.94 16.51
C LEU A 93 -1.99 -18.33 17.87
N ASP A 94 -2.43 -17.09 18.16
CA ASP A 94 -2.22 -16.33 19.41
C ASP A 94 -2.73 -17.02 20.69
N GLN A 95 -3.75 -17.88 20.62
CA GLN A 95 -4.45 -18.34 21.83
C GLN A 95 -3.74 -19.45 22.60
N TRP A 96 -2.63 -20.00 22.08
CA TRP A 96 -2.04 -21.24 22.60
C TRP A 96 -0.69 -21.09 23.33
N LEU A 97 0.00 -19.94 23.27
CA LEU A 97 1.31 -19.79 23.94
C LEU A 97 1.51 -18.44 24.66
N PRO A 98 1.12 -18.34 25.95
CA PRO A 98 1.48 -17.24 26.82
C PRO A 98 2.89 -17.44 27.40
N THR A 99 3.94 -17.15 26.63
CA THR A 99 5.32 -17.09 27.15
C THR A 99 5.94 -15.71 26.92
N PRO A 100 6.74 -15.20 27.88
CA PRO A 100 7.45 -13.93 27.74
C PRO A 100 8.41 -14.01 26.53
N GLY A 101 8.12 -13.22 25.49
CA GLY A 101 8.83 -13.23 24.20
C GLY A 101 7.90 -13.35 22.98
N VAL A 102 6.71 -13.92 23.16
CA VAL A 102 5.72 -14.08 22.07
C VAL A 102 5.16 -12.73 21.62
N SER A 103 4.99 -11.75 22.52
CA SER A 103 4.44 -10.42 22.16
C SER A 103 5.27 -9.66 21.11
N THR A 104 6.60 -9.77 21.13
CA THR A 104 7.48 -9.18 20.12
C THR A 104 7.34 -9.87 18.77
N ILE A 105 7.23 -11.21 18.78
CA ILE A 105 7.02 -12.02 17.58
C ILE A 105 5.66 -11.72 16.96
N VAL A 106 4.61 -11.62 17.78
CA VAL A 106 3.25 -11.24 17.38
C VAL A 106 3.23 -9.83 16.78
N GLY A 107 3.95 -8.87 17.40
CA GLY A 107 4.12 -7.53 16.82
C GLY A 107 4.80 -7.55 15.45
N LEU A 108 5.79 -8.43 15.26
CA LEU A 108 6.45 -8.63 13.96
C LEU A 108 5.51 -9.26 12.93
N VAL A 109 4.77 -10.31 13.30
CA VAL A 109 3.77 -10.96 12.43
C VAL A 109 2.71 -9.96 11.99
N ASN A 110 2.14 -9.20 12.93
CA ASN A 110 1.18 -8.15 12.63
C ASN A 110 1.76 -7.08 11.67
N ALA A 111 3.01 -6.68 11.86
CA ALA A 111 3.68 -5.73 10.97
C ALA A 111 3.86 -6.29 9.55
N VAL A 112 4.20 -7.57 9.43
CA VAL A 112 4.35 -8.29 8.16
C VAL A 112 3.00 -8.42 7.45
N LEU A 113 1.96 -8.85 8.16
CA LEU A 113 0.61 -8.97 7.61
C LEU A 113 0.10 -7.60 7.16
N ALA A 114 0.24 -6.57 7.99
CA ALA A 114 -0.12 -5.20 7.62
C ALA A 114 0.66 -4.69 6.40
N ALA A 115 1.95 -5.02 6.28
CA ALA A 115 2.75 -4.69 5.10
C ALA A 115 2.25 -5.41 3.85
N ALA A 116 1.93 -6.70 3.95
CA ALA A 116 1.35 -7.48 2.87
C ALA A 116 0.00 -6.87 2.44
N THR A 117 -0.96 -6.70 3.36
CA THR A 117 -2.30 -6.18 3.04
C THR A 117 -2.25 -4.80 2.36
N ARG A 118 -1.27 -3.96 2.70
CA ARG A 118 -1.15 -2.57 2.19
C ARG A 118 -1.03 -2.50 0.67
N TYR A 119 -0.34 -3.46 0.05
CA TYR A 119 -0.05 -3.45 -1.38
C TYR A 119 -0.89 -4.46 -2.17
N LEU A 120 -1.45 -5.45 -1.49
CA LEU A 120 -2.16 -6.54 -2.15
C LEU A 120 -3.42 -6.12 -2.91
N ASP A 121 -4.10 -5.04 -2.50
CA ASP A 121 -5.21 -4.49 -3.26
C ASP A 121 -4.80 -4.06 -4.67
N LYS A 122 -3.64 -3.42 -4.78
CA LYS A 122 -3.05 -3.01 -6.05
C LYS A 122 -2.45 -4.18 -6.83
N VAL A 123 -1.94 -5.20 -6.14
CA VAL A 123 -1.45 -6.43 -6.78
C VAL A 123 -2.61 -7.20 -7.43
N VAL A 124 -3.74 -7.34 -6.73
CA VAL A 124 -4.95 -7.98 -7.29
C VAL A 124 -5.54 -7.13 -8.42
N LEU A 125 -5.56 -5.80 -8.28
CA LEU A 125 -5.91 -4.90 -9.39
C LEU A 125 -4.99 -5.08 -10.60
N SER A 126 -3.69 -5.22 -10.37
CA SER A 126 -2.70 -5.48 -11.42
C SER A 126 -2.97 -6.80 -12.13
N TYR A 127 -3.30 -7.86 -11.38
CA TYR A 127 -3.69 -9.14 -11.94
C TYR A 127 -4.92 -9.02 -12.84
N ASP A 128 -5.95 -8.32 -12.37
CA ASP A 128 -7.16 -8.06 -13.14
C ASP A 128 -6.88 -7.31 -14.45
N LEU A 129 -6.07 -6.25 -14.40
CA LEU A 129 -5.65 -5.48 -15.57
C LEU A 129 -4.85 -6.33 -16.56
N ALA A 130 -3.96 -7.20 -16.07
CA ALA A 130 -3.17 -8.10 -16.91
C ALA A 130 -4.03 -9.18 -17.59
N ARG A 131 -5.01 -9.72 -16.86
CA ARG A 131 -5.89 -10.78 -17.36
C ARG A 131 -6.86 -10.26 -18.43
N GLY A 132 -7.30 -9.00 -18.32
CA GLY A 132 -8.22 -8.40 -19.27
C GLY A 132 -9.62 -9.03 -19.23
N GLY A 133 -10.31 -9.10 -20.36
CA GLY A 133 -11.63 -9.73 -20.48
C GLY A 133 -12.78 -8.89 -19.92
N ASP A 134 -14.00 -9.45 -20.05
CA ASP A 134 -15.26 -8.72 -19.87
C ASP A 134 -15.71 -8.56 -18.42
N ASP A 135 -15.22 -9.41 -17.50
CA ASP A 135 -15.65 -9.43 -16.10
C ASP A 135 -14.49 -9.14 -15.12
N PRO A 136 -14.30 -7.87 -14.71
CA PRO A 136 -13.28 -7.49 -13.73
C PRO A 136 -13.49 -8.12 -12.35
N TRP A 137 -14.74 -8.38 -11.96
CA TRP A 137 -15.07 -8.89 -10.64
C TRP A 137 -14.64 -10.35 -10.49
N ARG A 138 -14.86 -11.15 -11.54
CA ARG A 138 -14.37 -12.53 -11.59
C ARG A 138 -12.85 -12.60 -11.51
N ASN A 139 -12.14 -11.76 -12.27
CA ASN A 139 -10.68 -11.73 -12.23
C ASN A 139 -10.15 -11.33 -10.85
N VAL A 140 -10.81 -10.39 -10.17
CA VAL A 140 -10.44 -10.00 -8.80
C VAL A 140 -10.66 -11.16 -7.82
N ARG A 141 -11.76 -11.90 -7.97
CA ARG A 141 -12.04 -13.11 -7.18
C ARG A 141 -10.93 -14.15 -7.37
N ASP A 142 -10.54 -14.39 -8.61
CA ASP A 142 -9.46 -15.32 -8.95
C ASP A 142 -8.12 -14.83 -8.40
N GLY A 143 -7.81 -13.53 -8.52
CA GLY A 143 -6.61 -12.92 -7.95
C GLY A 143 -6.53 -13.04 -6.41
N LEU A 144 -7.66 -12.90 -5.71
CA LEU A 144 -7.75 -13.15 -4.27
C LEU A 144 -7.50 -14.62 -3.92
N VAL A 145 -8.01 -15.54 -4.73
CA VAL A 145 -7.81 -16.98 -4.55
C VAL A 145 -6.34 -17.35 -4.78
N TYR A 146 -5.71 -16.83 -5.84
CA TYR A 146 -4.28 -16.98 -6.09
C TYR A 146 -3.43 -16.44 -4.95
N TYR A 147 -3.82 -15.30 -4.37
CA TYR A 147 -3.14 -14.76 -3.20
C TYR A 147 -3.18 -15.75 -2.03
N CYS A 148 -4.36 -16.24 -1.66
CA CYS A 148 -4.51 -17.14 -0.52
C CYS A 148 -3.78 -18.47 -0.74
N GLN A 149 -3.83 -19.00 -1.97
CA GLN A 149 -3.08 -20.19 -2.37
C GLN A 149 -1.56 -20.03 -2.20
N ASN A 150 -1.05 -18.83 -2.47
CA ASN A 150 0.37 -18.52 -2.41
C ASN A 150 0.72 -17.61 -1.22
N ALA A 151 -0.06 -17.67 -0.14
CA ALA A 151 0.12 -16.77 1.01
C ALA A 151 1.54 -16.87 1.58
N ARG A 152 2.08 -18.09 1.75
CA ARG A 152 3.43 -18.32 2.31
C ARG A 152 4.54 -17.60 1.53
N PRO A 153 4.76 -17.86 0.22
CA PRO A 153 5.83 -17.18 -0.53
C PRO A 153 5.62 -15.66 -0.66
N ILE A 154 4.37 -15.18 -0.63
CA ILE A 154 4.09 -13.75 -0.68
C ILE A 154 4.38 -13.07 0.67
N LEU A 155 4.05 -13.74 1.79
CA LEU A 155 4.38 -13.25 3.13
C LEU A 155 5.89 -13.25 3.38
N GLU A 156 6.61 -14.27 2.92
CA GLU A 156 8.09 -14.27 2.97
C GLU A 156 8.69 -13.07 2.23
N THR A 157 8.16 -12.76 1.06
CA THR A 157 8.55 -11.56 0.31
C THR A 157 8.23 -10.30 1.10
N SER A 158 7.08 -10.26 1.78
CA SER A 158 6.66 -9.13 2.61
C SER A 158 7.56 -8.92 3.83
N ILE A 159 8.12 -9.99 4.41
CA ILE A 159 9.13 -9.91 5.49
C ILE A 159 10.39 -9.21 4.99
N TRP A 160 10.94 -9.68 3.86
CA TRP A 160 12.13 -9.07 3.25
C TRP A 160 11.90 -7.62 2.88
N MET A 161 10.72 -7.32 2.33
CA MET A 161 10.29 -5.95 2.09
C MET A 161 10.32 -5.16 3.39
N LEU A 162 9.66 -5.59 4.45
CA LEU A 162 9.63 -4.84 5.73
C LEU A 162 11.04 -4.54 6.27
N ILE A 163 11.95 -5.52 6.21
CA ILE A 163 13.35 -5.35 6.62
C ILE A 163 14.05 -4.31 5.74
N LEU A 164 13.93 -4.45 4.41
CA LEU A 164 14.50 -3.51 3.45
C LEU A 164 13.92 -2.10 3.63
N GLU A 165 12.64 -1.99 4.00
CA GLU A 165 11.94 -0.71 4.19
C GLU A 165 12.59 0.00 5.35
N ARG A 166 12.79 -0.74 6.44
CA ARG A 166 13.37 -0.22 7.66
C ARG A 166 14.82 0.17 7.45
N ALA A 167 15.61 -0.69 6.82
CA ALA A 167 17.02 -0.43 6.53
C ALA A 167 17.19 0.81 5.65
N LEU A 168 16.47 0.87 4.52
CA LEU A 168 16.57 1.97 3.57
C LEU A 168 15.99 3.28 4.15
N SER A 169 14.95 3.18 4.99
CA SER A 169 14.43 4.35 5.72
C SER A 169 15.46 4.88 6.72
N ILE A 170 16.09 4.02 7.52
CA ILE A 170 17.12 4.43 8.47
C ILE A 170 18.29 5.07 7.72
N LEU A 171 18.75 4.45 6.62
CA LEU A 171 19.82 5.00 5.79
C LEU A 171 19.47 6.38 5.25
N LEU A 172 18.27 6.56 4.69
CA LEU A 172 17.81 7.84 4.16
C LEU A 172 17.70 8.91 5.26
N TRP A 173 17.20 8.53 6.43
CA TRP A 173 17.11 9.43 7.59
C TRP A 173 18.50 9.84 8.07
N MET A 174 19.45 8.92 8.17
CA MET A 174 20.84 9.25 8.51
C MET A 174 21.48 10.16 7.45
N LEU A 175 21.28 9.84 6.16
CA LEU A 175 21.83 10.60 5.04
C LEU A 175 21.37 12.06 5.03
N LEU A 176 20.16 12.35 5.50
CA LEU A 176 19.60 13.71 5.48
C LEU A 176 19.74 14.42 6.83
N LEU A 177 19.50 13.73 7.95
CA LEU A 177 19.55 14.34 9.27
C LEU A 177 20.97 14.52 9.80
N VAL A 178 21.92 13.64 9.48
CA VAL A 178 23.30 13.79 9.97
C VAL A 178 23.95 15.04 9.37
N PRO A 179 23.93 15.27 8.03
CA PRO A 179 24.47 16.51 7.48
C PRO A 179 23.71 17.74 7.95
N ALA A 180 22.37 17.66 8.06
CA ALA A 180 21.56 18.74 8.62
C ALA A 180 22.03 19.09 10.04
N GLY A 181 22.20 18.09 10.92
CA GLY A 181 22.72 18.27 12.27
C GLY A 181 24.12 18.89 12.29
N LEU A 182 25.04 18.40 11.45
CA LEU A 182 26.40 18.95 11.36
C LEU A 182 26.39 20.41 10.90
N THR A 183 25.55 20.79 9.94
CA THR A 183 25.45 22.19 9.50
C THR A 183 24.97 23.14 10.61
N THR A 184 24.15 22.66 11.55
CA THR A 184 23.72 23.46 12.71
C THR A 184 24.87 23.78 13.68
N MET A 185 25.91 22.94 13.74
CA MET A 185 27.07 23.17 14.60
C MET A 185 27.98 24.29 14.07
N VAL A 186 27.97 24.53 12.76
CA VAL A 186 28.83 25.53 12.08
C VAL A 186 28.11 26.89 11.93
N LEU A 187 26.80 26.94 12.20
CA LEU A 187 26.00 28.17 12.08
C LEU A 187 26.29 29.18 13.21
N PRO A 188 26.37 30.50 12.91
CA PRO A 188 26.51 31.55 13.92
C PRO A 188 25.40 31.49 14.99
N GLU A 189 25.71 31.87 16.23
CA GLU A 189 24.79 31.79 17.38
C GLU A 189 23.43 32.44 17.13
N ALA A 190 23.42 33.62 16.52
CA ALA A 190 22.19 34.36 16.18
C ALA A 190 21.25 33.61 15.22
N ILE A 191 21.79 32.72 14.39
CA ILE A 191 21.01 31.91 13.42
C ILE A 191 20.69 30.53 14.02
N ARG A 192 21.53 30.03 14.94
CA ARG A 192 21.41 28.69 15.52
C ARG A 192 20.18 28.52 16.42
N GLU A 193 19.80 29.52 17.21
CA GLU A 193 18.65 29.44 18.13
C GLU A 193 17.32 29.14 17.42
N ASN A 194 17.07 29.76 16.26
CA ASN A 194 15.83 29.56 15.49
C ASN A 194 16.03 28.65 14.26
N GLY A 195 17.22 28.67 13.65
CA GLY A 195 17.52 27.96 12.41
C GLY A 195 17.84 26.48 12.61
N ALA A 196 18.37 26.06 13.76
CA ALA A 196 18.73 24.65 13.97
C ALA A 196 17.50 23.73 13.94
N LEU A 197 16.42 24.13 14.61
CA LEU A 197 15.16 23.38 14.60
C LEU A 197 14.53 23.36 13.21
N VAL A 198 14.55 24.48 12.50
CA VAL A 198 14.02 24.57 11.12
C VAL A 198 14.79 23.65 10.18
N THR A 199 16.12 23.64 10.24
CA THR A 199 16.96 22.77 9.39
C THR A 199 16.68 21.29 9.64
N ILE A 200 16.55 20.87 10.91
CA ILE A 200 16.21 19.49 11.27
C ILE A 200 14.79 19.13 10.80
N VAL A 201 13.81 20.01 10.98
CA VAL A 201 12.43 19.79 10.53
C VAL A 201 12.36 19.67 9.02
N VAL A 202 13.03 20.55 8.28
CA VAL A 202 13.10 20.49 6.81
C VAL A 202 13.75 19.19 6.35
N ALA A 203 14.85 18.77 6.97
CA ALA A 203 15.52 17.51 6.66
C ALA A 203 14.65 16.29 6.98
N ALA A 204 13.92 16.28 8.10
CA ALA A 204 12.98 15.22 8.46
C ALA A 204 11.80 15.15 7.49
N LEU A 205 11.24 16.30 7.10
CA LEU A 205 10.18 16.38 6.09
C LEU A 205 10.68 15.83 4.76
N LEU A 206 11.86 16.26 4.30
CA LEU A 206 12.48 15.77 3.07
C LEU A 206 12.76 14.26 3.13
N ALA A 207 13.27 13.74 4.25
CA ALA A 207 13.48 12.31 4.43
C ALA A 207 12.16 11.53 4.37
N SER A 208 11.09 12.06 4.97
CA SER A 208 9.77 11.43 4.93
C SER A 208 9.16 11.43 3.52
N THR A 209 9.36 12.50 2.73
CA THR A 209 8.84 12.60 1.36
C THR A 209 9.63 11.71 0.41
N LEU A 210 10.97 11.69 0.47
CA LEU A 210 11.78 10.77 -0.33
C LEU A 210 11.47 9.31 0.00
N ARG A 211 11.30 8.97 1.29
CA ARG A 211 10.86 7.63 1.69
C ARG A 211 9.54 7.26 1.02
N ALA A 212 8.56 8.17 1.03
CA ALA A 212 7.26 7.91 0.42
C ALA A 212 7.32 7.83 -1.10
N ALA A 213 8.20 8.61 -1.74
CA ALA A 213 8.34 8.71 -3.19
C ALA A 213 9.12 7.53 -3.81
N PHE A 214 10.12 7.00 -3.13
CA PHE A 214 11.00 5.96 -3.69
C PHE A 214 10.77 4.59 -3.07
N ILE A 215 10.70 4.51 -1.74
CA ILE A 215 10.65 3.21 -1.04
C ILE A 215 9.27 2.55 -1.23
N LYS A 216 8.17 3.28 -1.03
CA LYS A 216 6.83 2.69 -1.14
C LYS A 216 6.51 2.17 -2.57
N PRO A 217 6.84 2.88 -3.67
CA PRO A 217 6.60 2.36 -5.01
C PRO A 217 7.48 1.16 -5.35
N LEU A 218 8.75 1.16 -4.93
CA LEU A 218 9.64 0.00 -5.13
C LEU A 218 9.02 -1.29 -4.56
N PHE A 219 8.39 -1.18 -3.40
CA PHE A 219 7.77 -2.32 -2.71
C PHE A 219 6.57 -2.86 -3.45
N LEU A 220 5.73 -1.94 -3.93
CA LEU A 220 4.60 -2.28 -4.77
C LEU A 220 5.07 -3.01 -6.03
N ILE A 221 6.12 -2.50 -6.69
CA ILE A 221 6.72 -3.13 -7.88
C ILE A 221 7.17 -4.56 -7.58
N CYS A 222 7.98 -4.75 -6.53
CA CYS A 222 8.47 -6.08 -6.20
C CYS A 222 7.35 -7.06 -5.83
N MET A 223 6.32 -6.60 -5.10
CA MET A 223 5.15 -7.42 -4.78
C MET A 223 4.35 -7.78 -6.04
N MET A 224 4.18 -6.85 -6.96
CA MET A 224 3.54 -7.11 -8.25
C MET A 224 4.32 -8.15 -9.07
N ILE A 225 5.62 -7.95 -9.25
CA ILE A 225 6.48 -8.90 -9.99
C ILE A 225 6.42 -10.29 -9.36
N ARG A 226 6.56 -10.37 -8.03
CA ARG A 226 6.53 -11.65 -7.30
C ARG A 226 5.18 -12.34 -7.46
N PHE A 227 4.08 -11.60 -7.34
CA PHE A 227 2.75 -12.16 -7.51
C PHE A 227 2.53 -12.69 -8.92
N HIS A 228 2.82 -11.88 -9.94
CA HIS A 228 2.71 -12.28 -11.35
C HIS A 228 3.56 -13.52 -11.67
N ALA A 229 4.78 -13.59 -11.11
CA ALA A 229 5.65 -14.76 -11.26
C ALA A 229 5.10 -16.03 -10.58
N LEU A 230 4.36 -15.91 -9.47
CA LEU A 230 3.79 -17.06 -8.76
C LEU A 230 2.53 -17.61 -9.43
N VAL A 231 1.72 -16.73 -10.01
CA VAL A 231 0.43 -17.11 -10.63
C VAL A 231 0.57 -17.54 -12.08
N HIS A 232 1.71 -17.29 -12.72
CA HIS A 232 1.98 -17.69 -14.09
C HIS A 232 1.80 -19.22 -14.24
N ASP A 233 0.89 -19.62 -15.14
CA ASP A 233 0.50 -21.02 -15.41
C ASP A 233 0.00 -21.84 -14.21
N GLN A 234 -0.39 -21.18 -13.11
CA GLN A 234 -0.91 -21.89 -11.94
C GLN A 234 -2.42 -22.13 -12.08
N PRO A 235 -2.92 -23.37 -11.92
CA PRO A 235 -4.35 -23.65 -11.91
C PRO A 235 -5.01 -23.15 -10.62
N ILE A 236 -6.22 -22.61 -10.74
CA ILE A 236 -7.02 -22.21 -9.58
C ILE A 236 -7.50 -23.45 -8.83
N ASN A 237 -7.09 -23.58 -7.57
CA ASN A 237 -7.62 -24.60 -6.67
C ASN A 237 -9.01 -24.23 -6.11
N ALA A 238 -10.02 -25.03 -6.44
CA ALA A 238 -11.41 -24.85 -6.04
C ALA A 238 -11.64 -24.96 -4.51
N SER A 239 -10.78 -25.64 -3.75
CA SER A 239 -10.93 -25.72 -2.29
C SER A 239 -10.79 -24.34 -1.64
N TRP A 240 -9.88 -23.51 -2.15
CA TRP A 240 -9.67 -22.14 -1.69
C TRP A 240 -10.84 -21.22 -2.02
N VAL A 241 -11.52 -21.49 -3.12
CA VAL A 241 -12.75 -20.76 -3.50
C VAL A 241 -13.83 -20.99 -2.44
N GLY A 242 -14.08 -22.25 -2.09
CA GLY A 242 -15.05 -22.60 -1.04
C GLY A 242 -14.66 -22.07 0.34
N TYR A 243 -13.37 -22.15 0.68
CA TYR A 243 -12.85 -21.60 1.93
C TYR A 243 -13.10 -20.09 2.04
N LEU A 244 -12.76 -19.31 1.01
CA LEU A 244 -12.96 -17.86 1.01
C LEU A 244 -14.44 -17.46 0.99
N ASP A 245 -15.29 -18.23 0.31
CA ASP A 245 -16.75 -18.03 0.34
C ASP A 245 -17.32 -18.20 1.75
N GLY A 246 -16.82 -19.16 2.52
CA GLY A 246 -17.18 -19.34 3.94
C GLY A 246 -16.58 -18.29 4.86
N LEU A 247 -15.37 -17.82 4.56
CA LEU A 247 -14.62 -16.92 5.42
C LEU A 247 -15.09 -15.46 5.37
N SER A 248 -15.41 -14.95 4.17
CA SER A 248 -15.56 -13.50 3.96
C SER A 248 -16.83 -13.14 3.19
N ASP A 249 -17.72 -12.41 3.88
CA ASP A 249 -18.90 -11.80 3.28
C ASP A 249 -18.54 -10.89 2.10
N LYS A 250 -17.39 -10.20 2.18
CA LYS A 250 -16.88 -9.34 1.11
C LYS A 250 -16.46 -10.14 -0.12
N PHE A 251 -15.94 -11.35 0.06
CA PHE A 251 -15.62 -12.24 -1.06
C PHE A 251 -16.90 -12.71 -1.77
N ARG A 252 -17.97 -12.97 -1.00
CA ARG A 252 -19.29 -13.26 -1.58
C ARG A 252 -19.93 -12.04 -2.26
N GLN A 253 -19.66 -10.83 -1.79
CA GLN A 253 -20.12 -9.58 -2.43
C GLN A 253 -19.47 -9.37 -3.80
N ILE A 254 -18.19 -9.72 -3.99
CA ILE A 254 -17.50 -9.62 -5.28
C ILE A 254 -18.16 -10.49 -6.37
N ARG A 255 -18.91 -11.54 -5.99
CA ARG A 255 -19.63 -12.41 -6.92
C ARG A 255 -20.94 -11.80 -7.46
N ARG A 256 -21.51 -10.82 -6.75
CA ARG A 256 -22.81 -10.22 -7.08
C ARG A 256 -22.62 -8.94 -7.86
#